data_AF-A0A198WT60-F1
#
_entry.id   AF-A0A198WT60-F1
#
_cell.length_a   1.000
_cell.length_b   1.000
_cell.length_c   1.000
_cell.angle_alpha   90.00
_cell.angle_beta   90.00
_cell.angle_gamma   90.00
#
_symmetry.space_group_name_H-M   'P 1'
#
loop_
_entity.id
_entity.type
_entity.pdbx_description
1 polymer ?
#
loop_
_entity_poly.entity_id
_entity_poly.type
_entity_poly.pdbx_seq_one_letter_code
_entity_poly.pdbx_strand_id
1 'polypeptide(L)' 'MADKASPQARKKATANYFDKSLARIGLVISHTEPEVLAALESIIARKGCSKAMAIKIALVEYAKTLD' A
#
# COMPACT_ATOMS: atom_id res chain seq x y z
N MET A 1 4.72 3.00 -34.51
CA MET A 1 4.61 1.60 -34.08
C MET A 1 3.96 1.58 -32.71
N ALA A 2 2.75 1.04 -32.58
CA ALA A 2 2.08 0.94 -31.29
C ALA A 2 2.72 -0.21 -30.50
N ASP A 3 3.46 0.14 -29.47
CA ASP A 3 4.05 -0.80 -28.51
C ASP A 3 2.91 -1.60 -27.86
N LYS A 4 2.61 -2.77 -28.43
CA LYS A 4 1.59 -3.68 -27.92
C LYS A 4 2.21 -4.46 -26.76
N ALA A 5 2.34 -3.79 -25.61
CA ALA A 5 2.62 -4.46 -24.36
C ALA A 5 1.66 -5.66 -24.22
N SER A 6 2.24 -6.86 -24.07
CA SER A 6 1.45 -8.09 -23.95
C SER A 6 0.43 -7.95 -22.82
N PRO A 7 -0.72 -8.66 -22.86
CA PRO A 7 -1.70 -8.63 -21.77
C PRO A 7 -1.07 -8.89 -20.39
N GLN A 8 -0.03 -9.72 -20.31
CA GLN A 8 0.77 -9.94 -19.10
C GLN A 8 1.61 -8.72 -18.69
N ALA A 9 2.27 -8.05 -19.64
CA ALA A 9 3.04 -6.83 -19.36
C ALA A 9 2.13 -5.70 -18.85
N ARG A 10 0.91 -5.59 -19.40
CA ARG A 10 -0.11 -4.65 -18.91
C ARG A 10 -0.57 -4.98 -17.50
N LYS A 11 -0.91 -6.24 -17.20
CA LYS A 11 -1.27 -6.67 -15.84
C LYS A 11 -0.15 -6.39 -14.82
N LYS A 12 1.10 -6.67 -15.18
CA LYS A 12 2.28 -6.38 -14.35
C LYS A 12 2.49 -4.88 -14.13
N ALA A 13 2.30 -4.06 -15.17
CA ALA A 13 2.39 -2.62 -15.09
C ALA A 13 1.27 -2.03 -14.21
N THR A 14 0.04 -2.51 -14.34
CA THR A 14 -1.11 -2.08 -13.51
C THR A 14 -0.91 -2.45 -12.05
N ALA A 15 -0.45 -3.68 -11.76
CA ALA A 15 -0.13 -4.11 -10.39
C ALA A 15 0.96 -3.21 -9.77
N ASN A 16 2.04 -2.96 -10.51
CA ASN A 16 3.10 -2.04 -10.08
C ASN A 16 2.60 -0.60 -9.84
N TYR A 17 1.66 -0.13 -10.64
CA TYR A 17 1.08 1.21 -10.48
C TYR A 17 0.19 1.29 -9.24
N PHE A 18 -0.60 0.24 -9.01
CA PHE A 18 -1.46 0.12 -7.84
C PHE A 18 -0.64 0.06 -6.55
N ASP A 19 0.41 -0.76 -6.51
CA ASP A 19 1.31 -0.85 -5.35
C ASP A 19 2.03 0.47 -5.07
N LYS A 20 2.50 1.18 -6.12
CA LYS A 20 3.10 2.51 -5.98
C LYS A 20 2.10 3.56 -5.51
N SER A 21 0.85 3.48 -5.96
CA SER A 21 -0.21 4.42 -5.60
C SER A 21 -0.65 4.21 -4.15
N LEU A 22 -0.81 2.95 -3.71
CA LEU A 22 -1.07 2.59 -2.32
C LEU A 22 0.06 3.02 -1.40
N ALA A 23 1.30 2.80 -1.80
CA ALA A 23 2.46 3.27 -1.03
C ALA A 23 2.45 4.80 -0.89
N ARG A 24 2.13 5.54 -1.97
CA ARG A 24 1.99 7.01 -1.94
C ARG A 24 0.84 7.49 -1.07
N ILE A 25 -0.33 6.86 -1.15
CA ILE A 25 -1.51 7.18 -0.33
C ILE A 25 -1.18 6.96 1.15
N GLY A 26 -0.62 5.81 1.52
CA GLY A 26 -0.23 5.58 2.91
C GLY A 26 0.90 6.51 3.38
N LEU A 27 1.76 6.98 2.48
CA LEU A 27 2.80 7.98 2.80
C LEU A 27 2.16 9.34 3.10
N VAL A 28 1.21 9.78 2.27
CA VAL A 28 0.43 11.02 2.48
C VAL A 28 -0.35 10.95 3.79
N ILE A 29 -1.12 9.88 4.01
CA ILE A 29 -1.90 9.70 5.26
C ILE A 29 -0.97 9.72 6.48
N SER A 30 0.20 9.07 6.40
CA SER A 30 1.17 9.08 7.51
C SER A 30 1.82 10.44 7.79
N HIS A 31 1.72 11.41 6.86
CA HIS A 31 2.22 12.78 7.08
C HIS A 31 1.11 13.76 7.47
N THR A 32 -0.15 13.47 7.13
CA THR A 32 -1.27 14.35 7.47
C THR A 32 -1.96 13.98 8.78
N GLU A 33 -1.84 12.72 9.23
CA GLU A 33 -2.51 12.22 10.44
C GLU A 33 -1.49 11.56 11.40
N PRO A 34 -1.06 12.27 12.46
CA PRO A 34 -0.04 11.77 13.40
C PRO A 34 -0.43 10.45 14.09
N GLU A 35 -1.72 10.27 14.37
CA GLU A 35 -2.25 9.05 14.98
C GLU A 35 -2.12 7.84 14.04
N VAL A 36 -2.28 8.06 12.74
CA VAL A 36 -2.09 6.99 11.74
C VAL A 36 -0.61 6.63 11.62
N LEU A 37 0.30 7.60 11.70
CA LEU A 37 1.73 7.32 11.74
C LEU A 37 2.10 6.46 12.95
N ALA A 38 1.61 6.81 14.15
CA ALA A 38 1.86 6.05 15.36
C ALA A 38 1.31 4.61 15.27
N ALA A 39 0.11 4.44 14.69
CA ALA A 39 -0.46 3.12 14.46
C ALA A 39 0.38 2.29 13.47
N LEU A 40 0.86 2.89 12.39
CA LEU A 40 1.74 2.23 11.40
C LEU A 40 3.09 1.85 12.02
N GLU A 41 3.68 2.72 12.83
CA GLU A 41 4.93 2.42 13.56
C GLU A 41 4.76 1.25 14.54
N SER A 42 3.61 1.15 15.20
CA SER A 42 3.28 -0.01 16.04
C SER A 42 3.22 -1.31 15.24
N ILE A 43 2.64 -1.28 14.03
CA ILE A 43 2.59 -2.46 13.14
C ILE A 43 4.00 -2.84 12.67
N ILE A 44 4.82 -1.86 12.30
CA ILE A 44 6.23 -2.06 11.90
C ILE A 44 7.01 -2.72 13.04
N ALA A 45 6.89 -2.20 14.26
CA ALA A 45 7.58 -2.72 15.43
C ALA A 45 7.16 -4.16 15.78
N ARG A 46 5.87 -4.48 15.68
CA ARG A 46 5.34 -5.82 15.99
C ARG A 46 5.66 -6.86 14.92
N LYS A 47 5.63 -6.47 13.65
CA LYS A 47 5.72 -7.40 12.51
C LYS A 47 7.07 -7.34 11.76
N GLY A 48 7.98 -6.44 12.14
CA GLY A 48 9.31 -6.30 11.54
C GLY A 48 9.26 -6.03 10.04
N CYS A 49 8.38 -5.14 9.59
CA CYS A 49 8.09 -4.95 8.17
C CYS A 49 8.30 -3.51 7.68
N SER A 50 8.35 -3.32 6.36
CA SER A 50 8.48 -1.97 5.78
C SER A 50 7.21 -1.14 5.96
N LYS A 51 7.31 0.19 5.89
CA LYS A 51 6.16 1.11 6.00
C LYS A 51 5.04 0.78 4.99
N ALA A 52 5.41 0.47 3.75
CA ALA A 52 4.45 0.06 2.72
C ALA A 52 3.72 -1.25 3.07
N MET A 53 4.42 -2.22 3.67
CA MET A 53 3.82 -3.47 4.13
C MET A 53 2.90 -3.24 5.33
N ALA A 54 3.28 -2.37 6.26
CA ALA A 54 2.43 -1.97 7.38
C ALA A 54 1.12 -1.31 6.93
N ILE A 55 1.18 -0.43 5.93
CA ILE A 55 -0.01 0.18 5.29
C ILE A 55 -0.91 -0.91 4.70
N LYS A 56 -0.32 -1.85 3.93
CA LYS A 56 -1.07 -2.97 3.35
C LYS A 56 -1.76 -3.81 4.42
N ILE A 57 -1.07 -4.13 5.51
CA ILE A 57 -1.62 -4.87 6.64
C ILE A 57 -2.79 -4.11 7.27
N ALA A 58 -2.63 -2.82 7.54
CA ALA A 58 -3.69 -1.98 8.12
C ALA A 58 -4.94 -1.95 7.24
N LEU A 59 -4.78 -1.80 5.92
CA LEU A 59 -5.89 -1.81 4.96
C LEU A 59 -6.61 -3.16 4.91
N VAL A 60 -5.87 -4.27 4.95
CA VAL A 60 -6.45 -5.62 4.97
C VAL A 60 -7.20 -5.88 6.28
N GLU A 61 -6.67 -5.42 7.41
CA GLU A 61 -7.34 -5.57 8.71
C GLU A 61 -8.61 -4.70 8.78
N TYR A 62 -8.58 -3.46 8.27
CA TYR A 62 -9.77 -2.61 8.17
C TYR A 62 -10.84 -3.20 7.23
N ALA A 63 -10.44 -3.77 6.10
CA ALA A 63 -11.40 -4.39 5.18
C ALA A 63 -12.22 -5.52 5.85
N LYS A 64 -11.65 -6.23 6.83
CA LYS A 64 -12.37 -7.27 7.59
C LYS A 64 -13.43 -6.74 8.55
N THR A 65 -13.40 -5.44 8.88
CA THR A 65 -14.39 -4.81 9.77
C THR A 65 -15.56 -4.20 9.00
N LEU A 66 -15.55 -4.31 7.66
CA LEU A 66 -16.59 -3.78 6.78
C LEU A 66 -17.60 -4.85 6.30
N ASP A 67 -17.41 -6.11 6.71
CA ASP A 67 -18.39 -7.19 6.53
C ASP A 67 -19.58 -7.07 7.49
#